data_AF-A0A9D2NVD5-F1
#
_entry.id   AF-A0A9D2NVD5-F1
#
_cell.length_a   1.000
_cell.length_b   1.000
_cell.length_c   1.000
_cell.angle_alpha   90.00
_cell.angle_beta   90.00
_cell.angle_gamma   90.00
#
_symmetry.space_group_name_H-M   'P 1'
#
loop_
_entity.id
_entity.type
_entity.pdbx_description
1 polymer ?
#
loop_
_entity_poly.entity_id
_entity_poly.type
_entity_poly.pdbx_seq_one_letter_code
_entity_poly.pdbx_strand_id
1 'polypeptide(L)'
;MTQKIENLLNLALEATEEERRESIELETGYDPLEREWELIVKYSGSTESIRGLAVSVTELLGGYAVVVIKENKIEALAALDEVEFIEKPKNLYFQAENGRRASCIDAVQIPPLSLSGRGILVAVIDSGIDYENPDFRNEDGTTRIAALWDQTIPGNPPEGYARGTEYTSEQINEALVLTDREERRALIPSRDNSGHGTAVAGIAAGNGRGSEERRLRGAAPESRLIIVKMGLPRDEGFPRTTELMEGVDYVLRRAVEMRMPVAVNLSFGNTYGSHDGTSLVEQFLDAAADVWKNVFCVGSGNEGAAAGHAAGRLTEE
;
A
#
# COMPACT_ATOMS: atom_id res chain seq x y z
N MET A 1 -27.15 -4.21 25.51
CA MET A 1 -26.13 -3.44 24.77
C MET A 1 -26.27 -1.96 25.11
N THR A 2 -25.34 -1.44 25.90
CA THR A 2 -25.19 -0.01 26.19
C THR A 2 -24.59 0.69 24.97
N GLN A 3 -25.15 1.82 24.55
CA GLN A 3 -24.65 2.60 23.39
C GLN A 3 -23.21 3.12 23.56
N LYS A 4 -22.63 3.00 24.76
CA LYS A 4 -21.30 3.48 25.11
C LYS A 4 -20.17 2.45 24.89
N ILE A 5 -20.47 1.20 24.53
CA ILE A 5 -19.47 0.14 24.33
C ILE A 5 -19.34 -0.15 22.83
N GLU A 6 -18.11 -0.15 22.32
CA GLU A 6 -17.80 -0.53 20.94
C GLU A 6 -18.33 -1.93 20.60
N ASN A 7 -18.87 -2.10 19.39
CA ASN A 7 -19.40 -3.38 18.91
C ASN A 7 -18.38 -4.53 18.97
N LEU A 8 -17.12 -4.25 18.66
CA LEU A 8 -16.07 -5.27 18.67
C LEU A 8 -15.74 -5.75 20.09
N LEU A 9 -15.78 -4.83 21.07
CA LEU A 9 -15.68 -5.20 22.49
C LEU A 9 -16.90 -6.01 22.94
N ASN A 10 -18.13 -5.62 22.56
CA ASN A 10 -19.32 -6.45 22.85
C ASN A 10 -19.16 -7.87 22.27
N LEU A 11 -18.71 -7.98 21.02
CA LEU A 11 -18.47 -9.28 20.39
C LEU A 11 -17.42 -10.11 21.14
N ALA A 12 -16.35 -9.48 21.63
CA ALA A 12 -15.32 -10.17 22.39
C ALA A 12 -15.78 -10.61 23.79
N LEU A 13 -16.71 -9.87 24.41
CA LEU A 13 -17.33 -10.21 25.70
C LEU A 13 -18.39 -11.31 25.56
N GLU A 14 -19.07 -11.38 24.41
CA GLU A 14 -20.09 -12.40 24.10
C GLU A 14 -19.47 -13.71 23.58
N ALA A 15 -18.30 -13.65 22.95
CA ALA A 15 -17.58 -14.82 22.45
C ALA A 15 -17.14 -15.75 23.60
N THR A 16 -17.13 -17.05 23.33
CA THR A 16 -16.51 -18.01 24.25
C THR A 16 -15.00 -17.79 24.34
N GLU A 17 -14.38 -18.26 25.43
CA GLU A 17 -12.94 -18.15 25.60
C GLU A 17 -12.15 -18.87 24.49
N GLU A 18 -12.70 -19.96 23.95
CA GLU A 18 -12.11 -20.69 22.82
C GLU A 18 -12.17 -19.85 21.53
N GLU A 19 -13.33 -19.32 21.17
CA GLU A 19 -13.50 -18.45 20.00
C GLU A 19 -12.66 -17.17 20.07
N ARG A 20 -12.59 -16.55 21.26
CA ARG A 20 -11.80 -15.33 21.46
C ARG A 20 -10.31 -15.60 21.27
N ARG A 21 -9.79 -16.70 21.83
CA ARG A 21 -8.38 -17.10 21.69
C ARG A 21 -7.98 -17.45 20.26
N GLU A 22 -8.91 -17.93 19.44
CA GLU A 22 -8.65 -18.19 18.01
C GLU A 22 -8.60 -16.89 17.18
N SER A 23 -9.18 -15.80 17.68
CA SER A 23 -9.17 -14.50 17.03
C SER A 23 -8.28 -13.51 17.74
N ILE A 24 -7.09 -13.24 17.17
CA ILE A 24 -6.19 -12.18 17.63
C ILE A 24 -6.95 -10.85 17.77
N GLU A 25 -7.89 -10.56 16.88
CA GLU A 25 -8.68 -9.33 16.93
C GLU A 25 -9.57 -9.26 18.17
N LEU A 26 -10.23 -10.36 18.54
CA LEU A 26 -11.08 -10.40 19.73
C LEU A 26 -10.26 -10.48 21.03
N GLU A 27 -9.12 -11.17 21.04
CA GLU A 27 -8.27 -11.33 22.23
C GLU A 27 -7.45 -10.06 22.55
N THR A 28 -7.25 -9.16 21.59
CA THR A 28 -6.42 -7.96 21.79
C THR A 28 -7.01 -7.06 22.90
N GLY A 29 -6.21 -6.85 23.95
CA GLY A 29 -6.55 -6.06 25.13
C GLY A 29 -6.97 -6.90 26.34
N TYR A 30 -7.12 -8.22 26.20
CA TYR A 30 -7.53 -9.11 27.29
C TYR A 30 -6.34 -9.81 27.94
N ASP A 31 -6.32 -9.85 29.27
CA ASP A 31 -5.45 -10.70 30.08
C ASP A 31 -6.25 -11.91 30.60
N PRO A 32 -5.97 -13.14 30.12
CA PRO A 32 -6.71 -14.32 30.53
C PRO A 32 -6.38 -14.80 31.95
N LEU A 33 -5.21 -14.46 32.50
CA LEU A 33 -4.81 -14.86 33.86
C LEU A 33 -5.58 -14.06 34.89
N GLU A 34 -5.62 -12.74 34.70
CA GLU A 34 -6.27 -11.81 35.61
C GLU A 34 -7.75 -11.57 35.27
N ARG A 35 -8.20 -11.99 34.08
CA ARG A 35 -9.53 -11.68 33.53
C ARG A 35 -9.79 -10.18 33.48
N GLU A 36 -8.77 -9.47 33.01
CA GLU A 36 -8.74 -8.01 32.89
C GLU A 36 -8.75 -7.59 31.44
N TRP A 37 -9.34 -6.43 31.20
CA TRP A 37 -9.31 -5.76 29.91
C TRP A 37 -8.55 -4.44 30.07
N GLU A 38 -7.57 -4.23 29.20
CA GLU A 38 -7.07 -2.90 28.87
C GLU A 38 -8.04 -2.28 27.87
N LEU A 39 -8.59 -1.10 28.20
CA LEU A 39 -9.61 -0.40 27.43
C LEU A 39 -9.24 1.07 27.23
N ILE A 40 -9.68 1.63 26.12
CA ILE A 40 -9.63 3.06 25.82
C ILE A 40 -10.98 3.66 26.19
N VAL A 41 -10.97 4.63 27.09
CA VAL A 41 -12.18 5.29 27.60
C VAL A 41 -12.16 6.76 27.23
N LYS A 42 -13.20 7.21 26.54
CA LYS A 42 -13.53 8.64 26.39
C LYS A 42 -14.37 9.06 27.58
N TYR A 43 -13.97 10.13 28.27
CA TYR A 43 -14.66 10.63 29.45
C TYR A 43 -14.71 12.16 29.51
N SER A 44 -15.62 12.68 30.31
CA SER A 44 -15.73 14.08 30.67
C SER A 44 -15.54 14.28 32.19
N GLY A 45 -14.96 15.41 32.58
CA GLY A 45 -14.75 15.73 33.98
C GLY A 45 -13.57 14.98 34.61
N SER A 46 -13.82 14.27 35.72
CA SER A 46 -12.80 13.63 36.55
C SER A 46 -12.78 12.11 36.37
N THR A 47 -11.60 11.49 36.50
CA THR A 47 -11.45 10.02 36.48
C THR A 47 -11.63 9.36 37.84
N GLU A 48 -11.97 10.10 38.90
CA GLU A 48 -12.10 9.54 40.26
C GLU A 48 -13.08 8.36 40.34
N SER A 49 -14.28 8.50 39.77
CA SER A 49 -15.28 7.42 39.69
C SER A 49 -14.76 6.20 38.93
N ILE A 50 -14.02 6.43 37.84
CA ILE A 50 -13.39 5.38 37.02
C ILE A 50 -12.31 4.64 37.80
N ARG A 51 -11.45 5.37 38.53
CA ARG A 51 -10.40 4.81 39.39
C ARG A 51 -10.95 3.94 40.52
N GLY A 52 -12.19 4.16 40.95
CA GLY A 52 -12.86 3.31 41.93
C GLY A 52 -13.25 1.92 41.41
N LEU A 53 -13.39 1.76 40.09
CA LEU A 53 -13.76 0.49 39.43
C LEU A 53 -12.57 -0.20 38.75
N ALA A 54 -11.61 0.59 38.29
CA ALA A 54 -10.46 0.13 37.52
C ALA A 54 -9.31 -0.35 38.41
N VAL A 55 -8.53 -1.28 37.87
CA VAL A 55 -7.25 -1.73 38.42
C VAL A 55 -6.21 -0.62 38.24
N SER A 56 -6.20 0.02 37.07
CA SER A 56 -5.37 1.20 36.81
C SER A 56 -6.02 2.15 35.81
N VAL A 57 -5.65 3.43 35.90
CA VAL A 57 -6.11 4.49 34.99
C VAL A 57 -4.95 5.40 34.65
N THR A 58 -4.61 5.46 33.36
CA THR A 58 -3.66 6.39 32.77
C THR A 58 -4.43 7.43 31.98
N GLU A 59 -4.46 8.66 32.47
CA GLU A 59 -5.10 9.78 31.79
C GLU A 59 -4.28 10.24 30.58
N LEU A 60 -4.98 10.52 29.49
CA LEU A 60 -4.44 11.00 28.23
C LEU A 60 -5.03 12.39 27.90
N LEU A 61 -4.41 13.05 26.93
CA LEU A 61 -4.87 14.34 26.43
C LEU A 61 -6.30 14.27 25.87
N GLY A 62 -7.07 15.34 26.06
CA GLY A 62 -8.39 15.50 25.44
C GLY A 62 -9.50 14.63 26.03
N GLY A 63 -9.44 14.24 27.31
CA GLY A 63 -10.49 13.45 27.96
C GLY A 63 -10.52 11.99 27.50
N TYR A 64 -9.35 11.41 27.26
CA TYR A 64 -9.18 9.99 26.99
C TYR A 64 -8.39 9.36 28.13
N ALA A 65 -8.59 8.08 28.41
CA ALA A 65 -7.81 7.32 29.38
C ALA A 65 -7.59 5.89 28.90
N VAL A 66 -6.44 5.31 29.24
CA VAL A 66 -6.25 3.86 29.21
C VAL A 66 -6.62 3.30 30.57
N VAL A 67 -7.55 2.36 30.60
CA VAL A 67 -8.14 1.79 31.81
C VAL A 67 -7.94 0.29 31.80
N VAL A 68 -7.27 -0.24 32.81
CA VAL A 68 -7.23 -1.70 33.05
C VAL A 68 -8.32 -2.03 34.06
N ILE A 69 -9.23 -2.94 33.72
CA ILE A 69 -10.42 -3.24 34.52
C ILE A 69 -10.79 -4.73 34.45
N LYS A 70 -11.31 -5.30 35.54
CA LYS A 70 -11.84 -6.66 35.54
C LYS A 70 -13.06 -6.75 34.61
N GLU A 71 -13.15 -7.82 33.82
CA GLU A 71 -14.22 -8.02 32.82
C GLU A 71 -15.63 -7.80 33.38
N ASN A 72 -15.89 -8.31 34.60
CA ASN A 72 -17.18 -8.19 35.27
C ASN A 72 -17.53 -6.78 35.77
N LYS A 73 -16.64 -5.80 35.62
CA LYS A 73 -16.86 -4.39 35.99
C LYS A 73 -17.08 -3.48 34.77
N ILE A 74 -16.96 -4.00 33.55
CA ILE A 74 -17.11 -3.21 32.32
C ILE A 74 -18.52 -2.61 32.21
N GLU A 75 -19.57 -3.36 32.57
CA GLU A 75 -20.94 -2.82 32.59
C GLU A 75 -21.11 -1.67 33.60
N ALA A 76 -20.47 -1.78 34.78
CA ALA A 76 -20.49 -0.73 35.79
C ALA A 76 -19.71 0.52 35.33
N LEU A 77 -18.60 0.32 34.62
CA LEU A 77 -17.84 1.41 34.00
C LEU A 77 -18.68 2.13 32.94
N ALA A 78 -19.38 1.39 32.08
CA ALA A 78 -20.26 1.97 31.06
C ALA A 78 -21.48 2.71 31.65
N ALA A 79 -21.88 2.39 32.87
CA ALA A 79 -22.99 3.04 33.56
C ALA A 79 -22.61 4.39 34.19
N LEU A 80 -21.32 4.73 34.29
CA LEU A 80 -20.89 6.03 34.80
C LEU A 80 -21.31 7.16 33.85
N ASP A 81 -21.79 8.27 34.42
CA ASP A 81 -22.21 9.45 33.66
C ASP A 81 -21.01 10.14 32.99
N GLU A 82 -19.84 10.09 33.62
CA GLU A 82 -18.60 10.67 33.13
C GLU A 82 -18.05 9.93 31.90
N VAL A 83 -18.41 8.65 31.71
CA VAL A 83 -17.95 7.83 30.59
C VAL A 83 -18.80 8.09 29.36
N GLU A 84 -18.17 8.54 28.28
CA GLU A 84 -18.82 8.82 27.00
C GLU A 84 -18.78 7.59 26.08
N PHE A 85 -17.62 6.91 26.02
CA PHE A 85 -17.42 5.76 25.14
C PHE A 85 -16.27 4.86 25.62
N ILE A 86 -16.38 3.56 25.34
CA ILE A 86 -15.42 2.52 25.71
C ILE A 86 -15.09 1.69 24.46
N GLU A 87 -13.81 1.56 24.17
CA GLU A 87 -13.27 0.80 23.05
C GLU A 87 -12.14 -0.11 23.55
N LYS A 88 -11.98 -1.30 22.94
CA LYS A 88 -10.81 -2.15 23.19
C LYS A 88 -9.64 -1.71 22.29
N PRO A 89 -8.38 -1.90 22.72
CA PRO A 89 -7.24 -1.61 21.86
C PRO A 89 -7.26 -2.48 20.59
N LYS A 90 -6.58 -1.97 19.57
CA LYS A 90 -6.37 -2.64 18.28
C LYS A 90 -4.87 -2.78 18.05
N ASN A 91 -4.45 -3.93 17.55
CA ASN A 91 -3.05 -4.14 17.20
C ASN A 91 -2.66 -3.22 16.04
N LEU A 92 -1.52 -2.54 16.18
CA LEU A 92 -0.88 -1.84 15.07
C LEU A 92 -0.01 -2.84 14.31
N TYR A 93 -0.31 -3.03 13.03
CA TYR A 93 0.45 -3.91 12.14
C TYR A 93 1.26 -3.07 11.16
N PHE A 94 2.39 -3.60 10.71
CA PHE A 94 3.02 -3.09 9.49
C PHE A 94 2.01 -3.22 8.35
N GLN A 95 1.71 -2.13 7.65
CA GLN A 95 0.68 -2.10 6.62
C GLN A 95 0.89 -3.17 5.54
N ALA A 96 2.15 -3.47 5.20
CA ALA A 96 2.50 -4.54 4.28
C ALA A 96 2.07 -5.93 4.80
N GLU A 97 2.32 -6.26 6.06
CA GLU A 97 1.96 -7.56 6.65
C GLU A 97 0.44 -7.70 6.79
N ASN A 98 -0.24 -6.64 7.23
CA ASN A 98 -1.71 -6.64 7.28
C ASN A 98 -2.32 -6.74 5.87
N GLY A 99 -1.75 -6.05 4.89
CA GLY A 99 -2.19 -6.10 3.49
C GLY A 99 -2.04 -7.50 2.90
N ARG A 100 -0.94 -8.21 3.19
CA ARG A 100 -0.76 -9.60 2.80
C ARG A 100 -1.78 -10.53 3.46
N ARG A 101 -1.99 -10.40 4.77
CA ARG A 101 -2.96 -11.19 5.52
C ARG A 101 -4.37 -11.00 4.97
N ALA A 102 -4.79 -9.75 4.77
CA ALA A 102 -6.13 -9.40 4.29
C ALA A 102 -6.38 -9.80 2.83
N SER A 103 -5.34 -9.79 1.98
CA SER A 103 -5.44 -10.20 0.57
C SER A 103 -5.34 -11.73 0.36
N CYS A 104 -5.07 -12.49 1.43
CA CYS A 104 -4.85 -13.94 1.37
C CYS A 104 -3.74 -14.38 0.39
N ILE A 105 -2.80 -13.49 0.07
CA ILE A 105 -1.76 -13.76 -0.93
C ILE A 105 -0.82 -14.91 -0.51
N ASP A 106 -0.62 -15.12 0.79
CA ASP A 106 0.20 -16.20 1.30
C ASP A 106 -0.36 -17.59 0.92
N ALA A 107 -1.68 -17.73 0.83
CA ALA A 107 -2.34 -19.00 0.51
C ALA A 107 -2.04 -19.49 -0.92
N VAL A 108 -1.82 -18.57 -1.87
CA VAL A 108 -1.50 -18.93 -3.26
C VAL A 108 0.01 -19.10 -3.49
N GLN A 109 0.85 -18.68 -2.55
CA GLN A 109 2.31 -18.81 -2.60
C GLN A 109 2.82 -20.17 -2.07
N ILE A 110 1.98 -20.91 -1.36
CA ILE A 110 2.29 -22.26 -0.87
C ILE A 110 1.74 -23.34 -1.84
N PRO A 111 2.21 -24.59 -1.76
CA PRO A 111 1.65 -25.69 -2.55
C PRO A 111 0.13 -25.84 -2.37
N PRO A 112 -0.61 -26.21 -3.43
CA PRO A 112 -0.11 -26.70 -4.73
C PRO A 112 0.15 -25.60 -5.77
N LEU A 113 -0.25 -24.36 -5.51
CA LEU A 113 -0.22 -23.29 -6.52
C LEU A 113 1.18 -22.69 -6.68
N SER A 114 1.88 -22.44 -5.57
CA SER A 114 3.27 -21.95 -5.56
C SER A 114 3.51 -20.72 -6.47
N LEU A 115 2.56 -19.78 -6.50
CA LEU A 115 2.60 -18.62 -7.38
C LEU A 115 3.48 -17.51 -6.80
N SER A 116 4.64 -17.27 -7.41
CA SER A 116 5.61 -16.26 -6.95
C SER A 116 5.81 -15.08 -7.90
N GLY A 117 5.12 -15.10 -9.05
CA GLY A 117 5.34 -14.15 -10.15
C GLY A 117 6.52 -14.50 -11.07
N ARG A 118 7.21 -15.62 -10.83
CA ARG A 118 8.31 -16.07 -11.69
C ARG A 118 7.88 -16.16 -13.15
N GLY A 119 8.67 -15.54 -14.04
CA GLY A 119 8.39 -15.51 -15.48
C GLY A 119 7.39 -14.42 -15.91
N ILE A 120 6.92 -13.60 -14.98
CA ILE A 120 6.02 -12.48 -15.23
C ILE A 120 6.77 -11.16 -14.96
N LEU A 121 6.49 -10.16 -15.79
CA LEU A 121 6.93 -8.78 -15.56
C LEU A 121 5.92 -8.06 -14.68
N VAL A 122 6.41 -7.26 -13.74
CA VAL A 122 5.61 -6.27 -13.02
C VAL A 122 6.07 -4.90 -13.49
N ALA A 123 5.18 -4.14 -14.11
CA ALA A 123 5.45 -2.79 -14.52
C ALA A 123 4.85 -1.77 -13.55
N VAL A 124 5.64 -0.76 -13.18
CA VAL A 124 5.21 0.32 -12.29
C VAL A 124 5.43 1.63 -13.02
N ILE A 125 4.33 2.31 -13.35
CA ILE A 125 4.35 3.64 -13.97
C ILE A 125 3.99 4.65 -12.88
N ASP A 126 5.02 5.29 -12.31
CA ASP A 126 4.88 6.02 -11.05
C ASP A 126 5.93 7.15 -10.88
N SER A 127 6.29 7.50 -9.64
CA SER A 127 7.29 8.52 -9.28
C SER A 127 8.75 8.04 -9.45
N GLY A 128 8.94 6.80 -9.90
CA GLY A 128 10.23 6.14 -10.08
C GLY A 128 10.47 5.00 -9.11
N ILE A 129 11.73 4.64 -8.91
CA ILE A 129 12.13 3.60 -7.96
C ILE A 129 13.49 3.94 -7.33
N ASP A 130 13.67 3.57 -6.06
CA ASP A 130 14.99 3.38 -5.48
C ASP A 130 15.59 2.07 -5.99
N TYR A 131 16.32 2.14 -7.11
CA TYR A 131 16.97 0.97 -7.71
C TYR A 131 18.08 0.37 -6.83
N GLU A 132 18.54 1.10 -5.81
CA GLU A 132 19.54 0.63 -4.87
C GLU A 132 18.93 -0.29 -3.80
N ASN A 133 17.59 -0.30 -3.64
CA ASN A 133 16.94 -1.06 -2.59
C ASN A 133 17.20 -2.59 -2.74
N PRO A 134 17.69 -3.27 -1.68
CA PRO A 134 17.93 -4.72 -1.68
C PRO A 134 16.71 -5.54 -2.11
N ASP A 135 15.51 -5.04 -1.86
CA ASP A 135 14.27 -5.72 -2.23
C ASP A 135 14.13 -5.91 -3.73
N PHE A 136 14.76 -5.08 -4.57
CA PHE A 136 14.69 -5.19 -6.03
C PHE A 136 15.92 -5.88 -6.64
N ARG A 137 16.70 -6.58 -5.82
CA ARG A 137 17.89 -7.32 -6.26
C ARG A 137 17.68 -8.83 -6.20
N ASN A 138 18.35 -9.56 -7.08
CA ASN A 138 18.48 -11.01 -7.05
C ASN A 138 19.35 -11.46 -5.88
N GLU A 139 19.39 -12.78 -5.66
CA GLU A 139 20.22 -13.38 -4.61
C GLU A 139 21.72 -13.13 -4.81
N ASP A 140 22.18 -13.05 -6.06
CA ASP A 140 23.57 -12.73 -6.44
C ASP A 140 23.92 -11.24 -6.35
N GLY A 141 22.96 -10.38 -5.96
CA GLY A 141 23.13 -8.94 -5.83
C GLY A 141 22.87 -8.13 -7.10
N THR A 142 22.64 -8.78 -8.26
CA THR A 142 22.21 -8.09 -9.49
C THR A 142 20.78 -7.56 -9.38
N THR A 143 20.39 -6.62 -10.24
CA THR A 143 19.04 -6.04 -10.25
C THR A 143 18.00 -6.99 -10.85
N ARG A 144 16.76 -6.92 -10.34
CA ARG A 144 15.56 -7.48 -10.98
C ARG A 144 14.87 -6.50 -11.91
N ILE A 145 15.29 -5.23 -11.92
CA ILE A 145 14.77 -4.20 -12.81
C ILE A 145 15.33 -4.48 -14.21
N ALA A 146 14.46 -4.93 -15.11
CA ALA A 146 14.79 -5.25 -16.49
C ALA A 146 15.01 -3.97 -17.32
N ALA A 147 14.23 -2.93 -17.05
CA ALA A 147 14.41 -1.62 -17.65
C ALA A 147 13.83 -0.53 -16.74
N LEU A 148 14.49 0.63 -16.72
CA LEU A 148 14.06 1.83 -16.01
C LEU A 148 14.07 3.01 -16.98
N TRP A 149 12.89 3.55 -17.28
CA TRP A 149 12.78 4.77 -18.07
C TRP A 149 12.42 5.94 -17.16
N ASP A 150 13.32 6.93 -17.07
CA ASP A 150 13.04 8.20 -16.39
C ASP A 150 12.75 9.30 -17.41
N GLN A 151 11.48 9.67 -17.54
CA GLN A 151 11.02 10.71 -18.47
C GLN A 151 11.52 12.11 -18.09
N THR A 152 12.03 12.31 -16.87
CA THR A 152 12.52 13.62 -16.38
C THR A 152 13.98 13.88 -16.72
N ILE A 153 14.76 12.86 -17.09
CA ILE A 153 16.19 12.99 -17.36
C ILE A 153 16.43 13.10 -18.87
N PRO A 154 16.85 14.25 -19.41
CA PRO A 154 17.10 14.40 -20.84
C PRO A 154 18.37 13.65 -21.26
N GLY A 155 18.39 13.13 -22.49
CA GLY A 155 19.63 12.70 -23.15
C GLY A 155 19.49 11.44 -24.01
N ASN A 156 18.95 10.35 -23.45
CA ASN A 156 18.97 9.05 -24.11
C ASN A 156 17.60 8.35 -24.04
N PRO A 157 16.58 8.87 -24.74
CA PRO A 157 15.23 8.30 -24.71
C PRO A 157 15.22 6.89 -25.31
N PRO A 158 14.30 6.02 -24.89
CA PRO A 158 14.09 4.74 -25.56
C PRO A 158 13.76 4.95 -27.05
N GLU A 159 14.04 3.95 -27.88
CA GLU A 159 13.79 4.03 -29.33
C GLU A 159 12.32 4.33 -29.63
N GLY A 160 12.07 5.35 -30.45
CA GLY A 160 10.72 5.81 -30.79
C GLY A 160 10.14 6.88 -29.87
N TYR A 161 10.83 7.25 -28.78
CA TYR A 161 10.40 8.30 -27.86
C TYR A 161 11.30 9.54 -27.96
N ALA A 162 10.75 10.70 -27.63
CA ALA A 162 11.44 11.99 -27.77
C ALA A 162 12.05 12.51 -26.45
N ARG A 163 11.78 11.85 -25.30
CA ARG A 163 12.11 12.38 -23.98
C ARG A 163 12.63 11.32 -23.02
N GLY A 164 13.29 11.79 -21.98
CA GLY A 164 13.77 10.95 -20.89
C GLY A 164 15.04 10.19 -21.22
N THR A 165 15.39 9.31 -20.29
CA THR A 165 16.56 8.43 -20.39
C THR A 165 16.19 7.02 -19.94
N GLU A 166 16.47 6.04 -20.81
CA GLU A 166 16.35 4.61 -20.48
C GLU A 166 17.66 4.10 -19.87
N TYR A 167 17.53 3.31 -18.81
CA TYR A 167 18.60 2.55 -18.17
C TYR A 167 18.28 1.05 -18.23
N THR A 168 19.23 0.26 -18.72
CA THR A 168 19.09 -1.20 -18.81
C THR A 168 19.51 -1.90 -17.51
N SER A 169 19.18 -3.19 -17.39
CA SER A 169 19.67 -4.02 -16.27
C SER A 169 21.18 -4.00 -16.13
N GLU A 170 21.93 -3.97 -17.24
CA GLU A 170 23.39 -3.98 -17.26
C GLU A 170 23.93 -2.67 -16.66
N GLN A 171 23.42 -1.52 -17.09
CA GLN A 171 23.82 -0.22 -16.54
C GLN A 171 23.48 -0.11 -15.05
N ILE A 172 22.31 -0.61 -14.65
CA ILE A 172 21.93 -0.65 -13.23
C ILE A 172 22.91 -1.53 -12.44
N ASN A 173 23.25 -2.71 -12.95
CA ASN A 173 24.23 -3.58 -12.31
C ASN A 173 25.61 -2.93 -12.18
N GLU A 174 26.08 -2.24 -13.22
CA GLU A 174 27.33 -1.46 -13.17
C GLU A 174 27.27 -0.40 -12.05
N ALA A 175 26.15 0.33 -11.95
CA ALA A 175 25.95 1.32 -10.90
C ALA A 175 25.92 0.70 -9.49
N LEU A 176 25.34 -0.49 -9.33
CA LEU A 176 25.24 -1.20 -8.06
C LEU A 176 26.60 -1.72 -7.53
N VAL A 177 27.59 -1.90 -8.40
CA VAL A 177 28.95 -2.32 -8.03
C VAL A 177 29.81 -1.15 -7.53
N LEU A 178 29.54 0.07 -7.99
CA LEU A 178 30.26 1.27 -7.55
C LEU A 178 30.07 1.50 -6.06
N THR A 179 31.13 1.73 -5.29
CA THR A 179 31.02 2.02 -3.85
C THR A 179 30.79 3.51 -3.56
N ASP A 180 31.29 4.38 -4.43
CA ASP A 180 31.11 5.82 -4.32
C ASP A 180 29.70 6.23 -4.77
N ARG A 181 29.01 6.99 -3.93
CA ARG A 181 27.62 7.38 -4.17
C ARG A 181 27.50 8.42 -5.27
N GLU A 182 28.47 9.32 -5.40
CA GLU A 182 28.45 10.37 -6.42
C GLU A 182 28.77 9.80 -7.80
N GLU A 183 29.72 8.85 -7.90
CA GLU A 183 29.97 8.11 -9.13
C GLU A 183 28.74 7.31 -9.57
N ARG A 184 28.08 6.62 -8.63
CA ARG A 184 26.83 5.90 -8.89
C ARG A 184 25.74 6.83 -9.42
N ARG A 185 25.57 7.99 -8.78
CA ARG A 185 24.60 9.03 -9.18
C ARG A 185 24.93 9.66 -10.52
N ALA A 186 26.21 9.80 -10.86
CA ALA A 186 26.62 10.29 -12.17
C ALA A 186 26.25 9.30 -13.28
N LEU A 187 26.34 7.98 -13.00
CA LEU A 187 25.97 6.94 -13.96
C LEU A 187 24.45 6.80 -14.10
N ILE A 188 23.71 6.76 -13.00
CA ILE A 188 22.24 6.69 -12.97
C ILE A 188 21.69 7.76 -12.02
N PRO A 189 21.42 8.98 -12.53
CA PRO A 189 20.85 10.07 -11.75
C PRO A 189 19.36 9.90 -11.40
N SER A 190 18.69 8.86 -11.89
CA SER A 190 17.28 8.58 -11.58
C SER A 190 17.07 8.31 -10.10
N ARG A 191 16.08 8.98 -9.51
CA ARG A 191 15.68 8.84 -8.11
C ARG A 191 14.18 8.96 -7.95
N ASP A 192 13.63 8.16 -7.05
CA ASP A 192 12.28 8.33 -6.53
C ASP A 192 12.30 9.30 -5.34
N ASN A 193 12.03 10.58 -5.60
CA ASN A 193 12.06 11.61 -4.57
C ASN A 193 10.79 11.58 -3.69
N SER A 194 9.69 11.02 -4.20
CA SER A 194 8.45 10.90 -3.43
C SER A 194 8.44 9.65 -2.55
N GLY A 195 9.13 8.59 -2.97
CA GLY A 195 9.09 7.27 -2.34
C GLY A 195 7.84 6.45 -2.68
N HIS A 196 6.87 7.03 -3.40
CA HIS A 196 5.60 6.39 -3.71
C HIS A 196 5.79 5.18 -4.63
N GLY A 197 6.48 5.37 -5.77
CA GLY A 197 6.76 4.30 -6.72
C GLY A 197 7.60 3.17 -6.11
N THR A 198 8.56 3.50 -5.24
CA THR A 198 9.33 2.51 -4.47
C THR A 198 8.44 1.70 -3.55
N ALA A 199 7.52 2.34 -2.81
CA ALA A 199 6.60 1.66 -1.91
C ALA A 199 5.64 0.74 -2.68
N VAL A 200 5.06 1.24 -3.78
CA VAL A 200 4.17 0.49 -4.68
C VAL A 200 4.88 -0.71 -5.28
N ALA A 201 6.10 -0.53 -5.80
CA ALA A 201 6.92 -1.62 -6.32
C ALA A 201 7.27 -2.66 -5.24
N GLY A 202 7.50 -2.22 -4.00
CA GLY A 202 7.72 -3.09 -2.84
C GLY A 202 6.52 -3.98 -2.55
N ILE A 203 5.31 -3.41 -2.51
CA ILE A 203 4.06 -4.17 -2.31
C ILE A 203 3.83 -5.16 -3.47
N ALA A 204 4.05 -4.73 -4.71
CA ALA A 204 3.79 -5.56 -5.87
C ALA A 204 4.81 -6.71 -6.00
N ALA A 205 6.10 -6.41 -5.86
CA ALA A 205 7.16 -7.33 -6.27
C ALA A 205 8.42 -7.31 -5.39
N GLY A 206 8.46 -6.61 -4.25
CA GLY A 206 9.61 -6.66 -3.33
C GLY A 206 9.87 -8.10 -2.84
N ASN A 207 11.12 -8.53 -2.76
CA ASN A 207 11.45 -9.90 -2.32
C ASN A 207 11.72 -10.01 -0.80
N GLY A 208 11.63 -8.89 -0.08
CA GLY A 208 11.79 -8.82 1.37
C GLY A 208 13.23 -8.90 1.87
N ARG A 209 14.25 -8.89 1.01
CA ARG A 209 15.67 -8.93 1.42
C ARG A 209 16.07 -7.78 2.35
N GLY A 210 15.39 -6.64 2.28
CA GLY A 210 15.55 -5.50 3.18
C GLY A 210 14.91 -5.69 4.57
N SER A 211 14.26 -6.83 4.83
CA SER A 211 13.60 -7.14 6.11
C SER A 211 14.16 -8.41 6.73
N GLU A 212 14.16 -8.46 8.07
CA GLU A 212 14.51 -9.67 8.81
C GLU A 212 13.63 -10.85 8.36
N GLU A 213 14.28 -11.98 8.11
CA GLU A 213 13.63 -13.23 7.67
C GLU A 213 12.76 -13.09 6.41
N ARG A 214 12.93 -12.01 5.64
CA ARG A 214 12.09 -11.67 4.47
C ARG A 214 10.59 -11.55 4.79
N ARG A 215 10.25 -11.08 5.99
CA ARG A 215 8.85 -10.94 6.42
C ARG A 215 8.07 -9.94 5.55
N LEU A 216 8.71 -8.83 5.14
CA LEU A 216 8.08 -7.77 4.36
C LEU A 216 8.33 -7.98 2.86
N ARG A 217 7.70 -9.00 2.27
CA ARG A 217 7.77 -9.27 0.83
C ARG A 217 6.48 -8.88 0.10
N GLY A 218 6.60 -8.52 -1.16
CA GLY A 218 5.49 -8.21 -2.05
C GLY A 218 4.72 -9.45 -2.55
N ALA A 219 3.68 -9.20 -3.33
CA ALA A 219 2.80 -10.25 -3.87
C ALA A 219 3.52 -11.18 -4.86
N ALA A 220 4.43 -10.64 -5.67
CA ALA A 220 5.14 -11.34 -6.74
C ALA A 220 6.67 -11.20 -6.60
N PRO A 221 7.28 -11.81 -5.55
CA PRO A 221 8.67 -11.57 -5.17
C PRO A 221 9.70 -12.10 -6.19
N GLU A 222 9.32 -12.96 -7.13
CA GLU A 222 10.20 -13.50 -8.18
C GLU A 222 9.99 -12.85 -9.56
N SER A 223 9.13 -11.82 -9.65
CA SER A 223 8.93 -11.08 -10.89
C SER A 223 10.14 -10.20 -11.24
N ARG A 224 10.33 -9.94 -12.53
CA ARG A 224 11.22 -8.87 -13.02
C ARG A 224 10.42 -7.57 -13.15
N LEU A 225 11.09 -6.43 -12.98
CA LEU A 225 10.41 -5.13 -12.98
C LEU A 225 10.68 -4.33 -14.27
N ILE A 226 9.66 -3.63 -14.76
CA ILE A 226 9.83 -2.51 -15.70
C ILE A 226 9.35 -1.25 -14.99
N ILE A 227 10.19 -0.24 -14.90
CA ILE A 227 9.86 0.97 -14.15
C ILE A 227 9.81 2.15 -15.11
N VAL A 228 8.73 2.91 -15.05
CA VAL A 228 8.60 4.19 -15.75
C VAL A 228 8.39 5.27 -14.70
N LYS A 229 9.36 6.17 -14.57
CA LYS A 229 9.17 7.42 -13.83
C LYS A 229 8.55 8.45 -14.75
N MET A 230 7.33 8.84 -14.44
CA MET A 230 6.60 9.79 -15.28
C MET A 230 7.20 11.20 -15.20
N GLY A 231 7.19 11.88 -16.34
CA GLY A 231 7.70 13.24 -16.46
C GLY A 231 6.82 14.24 -15.72
N LEU A 232 7.43 15.18 -15.00
CA LEU A 232 6.73 16.35 -14.48
C LEU A 232 6.87 17.48 -15.51
N PRO A 233 5.77 18.02 -16.07
CA PRO A 233 5.87 19.08 -17.08
C PRO A 233 6.45 20.40 -16.54
N ARG A 234 6.44 20.60 -15.21
CA ARG A 234 6.94 21.77 -14.47
C ARG A 234 7.38 21.31 -13.07
N ASP A 235 8.29 22.05 -12.42
CA ASP A 235 8.91 21.71 -11.12
C ASP A 235 7.92 21.50 -9.95
N GLU A 236 6.62 21.76 -10.15
CA GLU A 236 5.54 21.52 -9.17
C GLU A 236 4.26 20.93 -9.81
N GLY A 237 4.34 20.43 -11.05
CA GLY A 237 3.19 19.90 -11.79
C GLY A 237 3.06 18.39 -11.69
N PHE A 238 1.83 17.87 -11.73
CA PHE A 238 1.59 16.43 -11.87
C PHE A 238 1.90 15.93 -13.30
N PRO A 239 2.25 14.64 -13.47
CA PRO A 239 2.33 14.02 -14.79
C PRO A 239 1.04 14.21 -15.60
N ARG A 240 1.14 14.41 -16.92
CA ARG A 240 -0.05 14.49 -17.78
C ARG A 240 -0.35 13.13 -18.37
N THR A 241 -1.53 13.06 -18.97
CA THR A 241 -2.00 11.87 -19.68
C THR A 241 -1.08 11.45 -20.83
N THR A 242 -0.33 12.38 -21.45
CA THR A 242 0.67 12.05 -22.49
C THR A 242 1.83 11.22 -21.94
N GLU A 243 2.37 11.60 -20.79
CA GLU A 243 3.46 10.88 -20.13
C GLU A 243 3.02 9.46 -19.71
N LEU A 244 1.77 9.34 -19.26
CA LEU A 244 1.13 8.05 -18.95
C LEU A 244 0.99 7.17 -20.19
N MET A 245 0.40 7.69 -21.28
CA MET A 245 0.21 6.93 -22.53
C MET A 245 1.55 6.44 -23.10
N GLU A 246 2.56 7.32 -23.13
CA GLU A 246 3.92 6.95 -23.53
C GLU A 246 4.50 5.84 -22.64
N GLY A 247 4.32 5.94 -21.32
CA GLY A 247 4.77 4.93 -20.36
C GLY A 247 4.13 3.57 -20.58
N VAL A 248 2.82 3.53 -20.83
CA VAL A 248 2.08 2.29 -21.10
C VAL A 248 2.53 1.64 -22.40
N ASP A 249 2.64 2.42 -23.48
CA ASP A 249 3.13 1.93 -24.77
C ASP A 249 4.56 1.34 -24.64
N TYR A 250 5.44 2.03 -23.92
CA TYR A 250 6.80 1.57 -23.65
C TYR A 250 6.83 0.22 -22.91
N VAL A 251 6.05 0.10 -21.83
CA VAL A 251 5.95 -1.13 -21.03
C VAL A 251 5.49 -2.30 -21.89
N LEU A 252 4.44 -2.12 -22.70
CA LEU A 252 3.91 -3.18 -23.55
C LEU A 252 4.91 -3.60 -24.63
N ARG A 253 5.60 -2.65 -25.28
CA ARG A 253 6.66 -2.95 -26.25
C ARG A 253 7.80 -3.74 -25.63
N ARG A 254 8.30 -3.32 -24.47
CA ARG A 254 9.34 -4.06 -23.73
C ARG A 254 8.86 -5.47 -23.34
N ALA A 255 7.61 -5.62 -22.91
CA ALA A 255 7.05 -6.94 -22.59
C ALA A 255 6.99 -7.87 -23.81
N VAL A 256 6.61 -7.35 -24.98
CA VAL A 256 6.60 -8.07 -26.26
C VAL A 256 8.03 -8.47 -26.67
N GLU A 257 8.98 -7.55 -26.63
CA GLU A 257 10.38 -7.79 -26.97
C GLU A 257 11.01 -8.87 -26.09
N MET A 258 10.76 -8.80 -24.77
CA MET A 258 11.21 -9.80 -23.81
C MET A 258 10.41 -11.12 -23.89
N ARG A 259 9.31 -11.13 -24.64
CA ARG A 259 8.35 -12.26 -24.75
C ARG A 259 7.84 -12.74 -23.38
N MET A 260 7.57 -11.81 -22.48
CA MET A 260 7.07 -12.10 -21.12
C MET A 260 5.72 -11.41 -20.88
N PRO A 261 4.74 -12.08 -20.24
CA PRO A 261 3.52 -11.42 -19.80
C PRO A 261 3.81 -10.30 -18.80
N VAL A 262 2.96 -9.28 -18.71
CA VAL A 262 3.17 -8.13 -17.82
C VAL A 262 1.90 -7.75 -17.04
N ALA A 263 2.06 -7.53 -15.74
CA ALA A 263 1.06 -6.86 -14.91
C ALA A 263 1.47 -5.40 -14.76
N VAL A 264 0.64 -4.47 -15.24
CA VAL A 264 0.93 -3.04 -15.28
C VAL A 264 0.15 -2.34 -14.17
N ASN A 265 0.88 -1.75 -13.22
CA ASN A 265 0.30 -0.99 -12.14
C ASN A 265 0.35 0.51 -12.44
N LEU A 266 -0.84 1.14 -12.45
CA LEU A 266 -1.05 2.57 -12.61
C LEU A 266 -1.59 3.14 -11.29
N SER A 267 -0.69 3.55 -10.40
CA SER A 267 -1.05 4.16 -9.11
C SER A 267 -1.07 5.70 -9.18
N PHE A 268 -1.48 6.22 -10.34
CA PHE A 268 -1.77 7.63 -10.57
C PHE A 268 -3.09 7.75 -11.30
N GLY A 269 -3.90 8.71 -10.88
CA GLY A 269 -5.19 9.01 -11.49
C GLY A 269 -5.47 10.50 -11.43
N ASN A 270 -6.38 10.95 -12.26
CA ASN A 270 -6.98 12.27 -12.16
C ASN A 270 -8.50 12.14 -12.40
N THR A 271 -9.27 13.14 -11.99
CA THR A 271 -10.72 13.19 -12.23
C THR A 271 -11.05 13.85 -13.57
N TYR A 272 -10.07 14.04 -14.46
CA TYR A 272 -10.26 14.78 -15.70
C TYR A 272 -10.86 13.88 -16.79
N GLY A 273 -11.92 14.37 -17.44
CA GLY A 273 -12.59 13.66 -18.53
C GLY A 273 -14.08 13.45 -18.25
N SER A 274 -14.74 12.83 -19.21
CA SER A 274 -16.17 12.53 -19.19
C SER A 274 -16.52 11.29 -18.34
N HIS A 275 -15.53 10.44 -18.04
CA HIS A 275 -15.71 9.16 -17.32
C HIS A 275 -16.73 8.23 -17.99
N ASP A 276 -16.94 8.41 -19.30
CA ASP A 276 -17.87 7.62 -20.12
C ASP A 276 -17.14 6.70 -21.10
N GLY A 277 -15.80 6.59 -20.98
CA GLY A 277 -14.97 5.76 -21.84
C GLY A 277 -14.65 6.38 -23.20
N THR A 278 -15.09 7.62 -23.48
CA THR A 278 -14.91 8.23 -24.80
C THR A 278 -13.65 9.10 -24.90
N SER A 279 -12.91 9.33 -23.81
CA SER A 279 -11.66 10.09 -23.92
C SER A 279 -10.57 9.28 -24.64
N LEU A 280 -9.63 9.98 -25.28
CA LEU A 280 -8.54 9.32 -26.02
C LEU A 280 -7.64 8.46 -25.12
N VAL A 281 -7.51 8.81 -23.85
CA VAL A 281 -6.72 8.04 -22.87
C VAL A 281 -7.43 6.75 -22.51
N GLU A 282 -8.75 6.81 -22.25
CA GLU A 282 -9.57 5.63 -21.99
C GLU A 282 -9.57 4.69 -23.20
N GLN A 283 -9.84 5.21 -24.41
CA GLN A 283 -9.80 4.42 -25.64
C GLN A 283 -8.42 3.81 -25.91
N PHE A 284 -7.34 4.54 -25.60
CA PHE A 284 -5.99 4.00 -25.73
C PHE A 284 -5.71 2.88 -24.74
N LEU A 285 -6.11 3.02 -23.47
CA LEU A 285 -5.94 1.97 -22.47
C LEU A 285 -6.76 0.72 -22.81
N ASP A 286 -7.97 0.90 -23.36
CA ASP A 286 -8.81 -0.18 -23.86
C ASP A 286 -8.12 -0.93 -25.01
N ALA A 287 -7.62 -0.20 -26.01
CA ALA A 287 -6.84 -0.79 -27.09
C ALA A 287 -5.53 -1.44 -26.61
N ALA A 288 -4.87 -0.86 -25.60
CA ALA A 288 -3.64 -1.39 -25.02
C ALA A 288 -3.88 -2.70 -24.25
N ALA A 289 -5.06 -2.85 -23.63
CA ALA A 289 -5.45 -4.08 -22.94
C ALA A 289 -5.55 -5.28 -23.89
N ASP A 290 -5.87 -5.03 -25.17
CA ASP A 290 -5.91 -6.07 -26.22
C ASP A 290 -4.52 -6.41 -26.80
N VAL A 291 -3.46 -5.68 -26.42
CA VAL A 291 -2.10 -5.90 -26.94
C VAL A 291 -1.29 -6.78 -26.01
N TRP A 292 -0.78 -7.91 -26.55
CA TRP A 292 0.09 -8.83 -25.80
C TRP A 292 -0.58 -9.44 -24.55
N LYS A 293 0.15 -10.24 -23.78
CA LYS A 293 -0.34 -10.84 -22.54
C LYS A 293 -0.16 -9.83 -21.40
N ASN A 294 -1.15 -8.97 -21.19
CA ASN A 294 -1.09 -7.93 -20.17
C ASN A 294 -2.32 -7.96 -19.23
N VAL A 295 -2.18 -7.28 -18.09
CA VAL A 295 -3.29 -6.89 -17.21
C VAL A 295 -2.99 -5.52 -16.61
N PHE A 296 -3.98 -4.62 -16.60
CA PHE A 296 -3.87 -3.30 -15.96
C PHE A 296 -4.53 -3.30 -14.58
N CYS A 297 -3.77 -2.87 -13.57
CA CYS A 297 -4.25 -2.62 -12.21
C CYS A 297 -4.20 -1.11 -11.97
N VAL A 298 -5.37 -0.49 -11.74
CA VAL A 298 -5.51 0.96 -11.62
C VAL A 298 -6.22 1.29 -10.30
N GLY A 299 -5.74 2.32 -9.59
CA GLY A 299 -6.41 2.82 -8.39
C GLY A 299 -7.75 3.46 -8.72
N SER A 300 -8.77 3.24 -7.87
CA SER A 300 -10.12 3.79 -8.06
C SER A 300 -10.24 5.30 -7.81
N GLY A 301 -9.19 5.95 -7.32
CA GLY A 301 -9.21 7.35 -6.87
C GLY A 301 -9.37 7.49 -5.35
N ASN A 302 -8.95 8.64 -4.82
CA ASN A 302 -8.95 8.97 -3.39
C ASN A 302 -9.99 10.07 -3.05
N GLU A 303 -10.89 10.39 -3.98
CA GLU A 303 -11.85 11.50 -3.90
C GLU A 303 -13.16 11.13 -3.17
N GLY A 304 -13.28 9.93 -2.61
CA GLY A 304 -14.52 9.43 -2.01
C GLY A 304 -15.12 10.33 -0.91
N ALA A 305 -14.30 11.11 -0.22
CA ALA A 305 -14.72 12.10 0.78
C ALA A 305 -14.46 13.56 0.36
N ALA A 306 -13.96 13.81 -0.87
CA ALA A 306 -13.50 15.12 -1.31
C ALA A 306 -14.61 16.05 -1.80
N ALA A 307 -15.88 15.63 -1.73
CA ALA A 307 -17.06 16.37 -2.20
C ALA A 307 -16.95 16.90 -3.65
N GLY A 308 -16.11 16.27 -4.48
CA GLY A 308 -15.91 16.66 -5.89
C GLY A 308 -17.03 16.22 -6.84
N HIS A 309 -18.00 15.43 -6.34
CA HIS A 309 -19.10 14.89 -7.13
C HIS A 309 -20.42 15.58 -6.76
N ALA A 310 -21.14 16.08 -7.77
CA ALA A 310 -22.51 16.57 -7.64
C ALA A 310 -23.44 15.72 -8.51
N ALA A 311 -24.60 15.35 -7.97
CA ALA A 311 -25.64 14.62 -8.69
C ALA A 311 -27.00 15.28 -8.47
N GLY A 312 -27.85 15.23 -9.49
CA GLY A 312 -29.21 15.75 -9.44
C GLY A 312 -30.15 14.89 -10.28
N ARG A 313 -31.44 14.91 -9.94
CA ARG A 313 -32.52 14.36 -10.78
C ARG A 313 -33.36 15.53 -11.28
N LEU A 314 -33.47 15.67 -12.59
CA LEU A 314 -34.41 16.61 -13.19
C LEU A 314 -35.80 15.97 -13.17
N THR A 315 -36.80 16.75 -12.80
CA THR A 315 -38.22 16.39 -12.95
C THR A 315 -38.79 17.21 -14.10
N GLU A 316 -39.54 16.59 -15.00
CA GLU A 316 -40.27 17.31 -16.06
C GLU A 316 -41.28 18.27 -15.44
N GLU A 317 -41.38 19.50 -15.99
CA GLU A 317 -42.45 20.46 -15.72
C GLU A 317 -43.72 20.14 -16.53
#